data_AF-A0A930JWF8-F1
#
_entry.id   AF-A0A930JWF8-F1
#
_cell.length_a   1.000
_cell.length_b   1.000
_cell.length_c   1.000
_cell.angle_alpha   90.00
_cell.angle_beta   90.00
_cell.angle_gamma   90.00
#
_symmetry.space_group_name_H-M   'P 1'
#
loop_
_entity.id
_entity.type
_entity.pdbx_description
1 polymer ?
#
loop_
_entity_poly.entity_id
_entity_poly.type
_entity_poly.pdbx_seq_one_letter_code
_entity_poly.pdbx_strand_id
1 'polypeptide(L)' 'MRISIIGTGMIATEVISMLRTEGKGIEITSLFSHSDKDKAQSLAKANRIAHVYT' A
#
# COMPACT_ATOMS: atom_id res chain seq x y z
N MET A 1 -3.81 13.24 6.26
CA MET A 1 -4.72 12.69 5.22
C MET A 1 -4.61 11.18 5.22
N ARG A 2 -5.71 10.45 5.01
CA ARG A 2 -5.73 8.98 5.00
C ARG A 2 -6.12 8.48 3.63
N ILE A 3 -5.40 7.48 3.12
CA ILE A 3 -5.67 6.90 1.80
C ILE A 3 -5.68 5.37 1.84
N SER A 4 -6.29 4.82 0.79
CA SER A 4 -6.26 3.41 0.43
C SER A 4 -5.55 3.24 -0.92
N ILE A 5 -4.83 2.14 -1.09
CA ILE A 5 -4.18 1.80 -2.37
C ILE A 5 -4.83 0.57 -2.97
N ILE A 6 -5.11 0.63 -4.27
CA ILE A 6 -5.70 -0.47 -5.05
C ILE A 6 -4.64 -0.97 -6.03
N GLY A 7 -4.35 -2.26 -5.96
CA GLY A 7 -3.36 -2.95 -6.76
C GLY A 7 -2.02 -3.15 -6.06
N THR A 8 -1.23 -4.06 -6.58
CA THR A 8 0.12 -4.42 -6.11
C THR A 8 1.18 -4.27 -7.21
N GLY A 9 0.79 -3.70 -8.34
CA GLY A 9 1.66 -3.44 -9.48
C GLY A 9 2.61 -2.27 -9.25
N MET A 10 3.35 -1.93 -10.30
CA MET A 10 4.39 -0.90 -10.28
C MET A 10 3.91 0.46 -9.73
N ILE A 11 2.69 0.88 -10.11
CA ILE A 11 2.12 2.16 -9.64
C ILE A 11 1.91 2.14 -8.13
N ALA A 12 1.33 1.07 -7.60
CA ALA A 12 1.09 0.95 -6.16
C ALA A 12 2.41 0.96 -5.37
N THR A 13 3.43 0.25 -5.86
CA THR A 13 4.74 0.21 -5.19
C THR A 13 5.44 1.57 -5.21
N GLU A 14 5.39 2.29 -6.33
CA GLU A 14 6.03 3.59 -6.45
C GLU A 14 5.34 4.65 -5.58
N VAL A 15 4.00 4.66 -5.58
CA VAL A 15 3.21 5.56 -4.73
C VAL A 15 3.48 5.29 -3.25
N ILE A 16 3.55 4.02 -2.83
CA ILE A 16 3.90 3.68 -1.44
C ILE A 16 5.28 4.22 -1.08
N SER A 17 6.27 4.03 -1.95
CA SER A 17 7.64 4.50 -1.75
C SER A 17 7.68 6.02 -1.59
N MET A 18 7.15 6.75 -2.57
CA MET A 18 7.13 8.22 -2.58
C MET A 18 6.37 8.80 -1.38
N LEU A 19 5.23 8.23 -1.01
CA LEU A 19 4.47 8.73 0.14
C LEU A 19 5.19 8.50 1.47
N ARG A 20 6.03 7.46 1.58
CA ARG A 20 6.85 7.23 2.78
C ARG A 20 8.03 8.18 2.89
N THR A 21 8.61 8.58 1.76
CA THR A 21 9.78 9.48 1.73
C THR A 21 9.37 10.94 1.81
N GLU A 22 8.34 11.33 1.06
CA GLU A 22 8.02 12.74 0.76
C GLU A 22 6.63 13.14 1.28
N GLY A 23 5.69 12.20 1.35
CA GLY A 23 4.30 12.42 1.73
C GLY A 23 4.05 12.62 3.24
N LYS A 24 4.81 13.50 3.90
CA LYS A 24 4.64 13.79 5.34
C LYS A 24 3.18 14.16 5.64
N GLY A 25 2.56 13.41 6.56
CA GLY A 25 1.16 13.61 6.96
C GLY A 25 0.12 12.83 6.14
N ILE A 26 0.56 12.00 5.18
CA ILE A 26 -0.29 11.03 4.48
C ILE A 26 -0.07 9.64 5.11
N GLU A 27 -1.15 9.04 5.60
CA GLU A 27 -1.15 7.69 6.15
C GLU A 27 -1.83 6.72 5.17
N ILE A 28 -1.11 5.66 4.78
CA ILE A 28 -1.67 4.57 3.98
C ILE A 28 -2.29 3.56 4.95
N THR A 29 -3.62 3.47 4.93
CA THR A 29 -4.38 2.69 5.93
C THR A 29 -4.76 1.30 5.43
N SER A 30 -4.89 1.14 4.12
CA SER A 30 -5.36 -0.11 3.50
C SER A 30 -4.77 -0.34 2.11
N LEU A 31 -4.63 -1.62 1.77
CA LEU A 31 -4.18 -2.12 0.47
C LEU A 31 -5.18 -3.17 -0.05
N PHE A 32 -5.61 -3.04 -1.30
CA PHE A 32 -6.47 -4.02 -1.98
C PHE A 32 -5.73 -4.67 -3.16
N SER A 33 -5.94 -5.96 -3.40
CA SER A 33 -5.41 -6.69 -4.57
C SER A 33 -6.39 -7.74 -5.06
N HIS A 34 -6.72 -7.73 -6.37
CA HIS A 34 -7.72 -8.65 -6.95
C HIS A 34 -7.16 -10.01 -7.40
N SER A 35 -5.84 -10.18 -7.43
CA SER A 35 -5.20 -11.37 -8.03
C SER A 35 -3.96 -11.86 -7.27
N ASP A 36 -3.17 -10.96 -6.69
CA ASP A 36 -1.91 -11.31 -6.04
C ASP A 36 -1.96 -10.98 -4.54
N LYS A 37 -2.50 -11.93 -3.77
CA LYS A 37 -2.71 -11.84 -2.32
C LYS A 37 -1.38 -11.87 -1.55
N ASP A 38 -0.46 -12.74 -1.95
CA ASP A 38 0.82 -12.89 -1.25
C ASP A 38 1.68 -11.63 -1.40
N LYS A 39 1.69 -11.04 -2.59
CA LYS A 39 2.34 -9.75 -2.80
C LYS A 39 1.66 -8.63 -2.02
N ALA A 40 0.33 -8.63 -1.91
CA ALA A 40 -0.40 -7.65 -1.11
C ALA A 40 -0.02 -7.74 0.38
N GLN A 41 0.01 -8.94 0.95
CA GLN A 41 0.44 -9.13 2.33
C GLN A 41 1.90 -8.73 2.55
N SER A 42 2.78 -9.08 1.61
CA SER A 42 4.20 -8.73 1.68
C SER A 42 4.41 -7.21 1.64
N LEU A 43 3.72 -6.51 0.72
CA LEU A 43 3.74 -5.05 0.62
C LEU A 43 3.20 -4.39 1.88
N ALA A 44 2.06 -4.87 2.39
CA ALA A 44 1.46 -4.33 3.60
C ALA A 44 2.37 -4.49 4.82
N LYS A 45 3.01 -5.66 4.99
CA LYS A 45 3.94 -5.92 6.08
C LYS A 45 5.18 -5.02 6.00
N ALA A 46 5.82 -4.95 4.83
CA ALA A 46 6.99 -4.11 4.59
C ALA A 46 6.68 -2.62 4.86
N ASN A 47 5.44 -2.22 4.61
CA ASN A 47 4.98 -0.84 4.72
C ASN A 47 3.99 -0.63 5.86
N ARG A 48 3.96 -1.47 6.91
CA ARG A 48 3.12 -1.29 8.10
C ARG A 48 1.68 -0.82 7.78
N ILE A 49 1.06 -1.37 6.72
CA ILE A 49 -0.30 -1.04 6.30
C ILE A 49 -1.25 -1.93 7.10
N ALA A 50 -2.19 -1.32 7.82
CA ALA A 50 -3.01 -2.02 8.81
C ALA A 50 -3.99 -3.04 8.20
N HIS A 51 -4.58 -2.72 7.05
CA HIS A 51 -5.64 -3.53 6.46
C HIS A 51 -5.28 -4.02 5.05
N VAL A 52 -5.49 -5.30 4.79
CA VAL A 52 -5.33 -5.90 3.46
C VAL A 52 -6.65 -6.53 3.05
N TYR A 53 -7.13 -6.14 1.88
CA TYR A 53 -8.32 -6.69 1.24
C TYR A 53 -7.90 -7.45 -0.03
N THR A 54 -8.54 -8.59 -0.28
CA THR A 54 -8.19 -9.49 -1.38
C THR A 54 -9.46 -10.04 -2.00
#